data_AF-A0A2H5TF69-F1
#
_entry.id   AF-A0A2H5TF69-F1
#
_cell.length_a   1.000
_cell.length_b   1.000
_cell.length_c   1.000
_cell.angle_alpha   90.00
_cell.angle_beta   90.00
_cell.angle_gamma   90.00
#
_symmetry.space_group_name_H-M   'P 1'
#
loop_
_entity.id
_entity.type
_entity.pdbx_description
1 polymer ?
#
loop_
_entity_poly.entity_id
_entity_poly.type
_entity_poly.pdbx_seq_one_letter_code
_entity_poly.pdbx_strand_id
1 'polypeptide(L)'
;METYSKETIRQLKIFLQHWLHERRPNDVLTIDSDRILFSNNFGIQEIHLYDFIGNCATVLEKCVEDLRKEGVTTIPVPDYVGQDDEQRLETLLHLTQQPSFHRRKTLHRIETFYYLGEVLTLRGWRKKDARRIRELFSTNKGASEFKKTAKRVYELFQARGLANLYAVTYIRPHHLDQMEEDEFYGQLLPIARQLREAETLILIQGSQELTLSRGG
;
A
#
# COMPACT_ATOMS: atom_id res chain seq x y z
N MET A 1 11.19 34.85 -0.42
CA MET A 1 10.76 33.60 -1.07
C MET A 1 10.21 32.71 0.02
N GLU A 2 8.90 32.50 0.05
CA GLU A 2 8.31 31.48 0.92
C GLU A 2 8.75 30.12 0.39
N THR A 3 9.54 29.39 1.19
CA THR A 3 9.90 28.02 0.88
C THR A 3 8.72 27.11 1.17
N TYR A 4 8.26 26.36 0.16
CA TYR A 4 7.24 25.32 0.34
C TYR A 4 7.67 24.31 1.41
N SER A 5 6.70 23.75 2.14
CA SER A 5 6.96 22.75 3.17
C SER A 5 7.59 21.47 2.57
N LYS A 6 8.33 20.71 3.38
CA LYS A 6 8.89 19.40 2.95
C LYS A 6 7.80 18.45 2.42
N GLU A 7 6.61 18.48 3.01
CA GLU A 7 5.49 17.65 2.58
C GLU A 7 4.93 18.09 1.23
N THR A 8 4.82 19.41 0.99
CA THR A 8 4.44 19.96 -0.31
C THR A 8 5.41 19.51 -1.42
N ILE A 9 6.72 19.55 -1.13
CA ILE A 9 7.75 19.09 -2.07
C ILE A 9 7.60 17.58 -2.32
N ARG A 10 7.30 16.79 -1.28
CA ARG A 10 7.07 15.34 -1.40
C ARG A 10 5.84 15.04 -2.27
N GLN A 11 4.71 15.70 -2.03
CA GLN A 11 3.47 15.51 -2.80
C GLN A 11 3.67 15.90 -4.26
N LEU A 12 4.32 17.03 -4.53
CA LEU A 12 4.64 17.45 -5.89
C LEU A 12 5.52 16.41 -6.60
N LYS A 13 6.49 15.81 -5.89
CA LYS A 13 7.36 14.76 -6.43
C LYS A 13 6.58 13.49 -6.78
N ILE A 14 5.66 13.04 -5.91
CA ILE A 14 4.80 11.88 -6.17
C ILE A 14 3.91 12.13 -7.39
N PHE A 15 3.27 13.30 -7.42
CA PHE A 15 2.44 13.73 -8.55
C PHE A 15 3.21 13.74 -9.86
N LEU A 16 4.42 14.32 -9.88
CA LEU A 16 5.29 14.35 -11.07
C LEU A 16 5.69 12.94 -11.53
N GLN A 17 5.95 12.03 -10.60
CA GLN A 17 6.26 10.64 -10.93
C GLN A 17 5.07 9.91 -11.57
N HIS A 18 3.85 10.13 -11.07
CA HIS A 18 2.64 9.59 -11.68
C HIS A 18 2.40 10.17 -13.07
N TRP A 19 2.50 11.49 -13.21
CA TRP A 19 2.35 12.15 -14.51
C TRP A 19 3.37 11.61 -15.54
N LEU A 20 4.64 11.47 -15.16
CA LEU A 20 5.67 10.91 -16.05
C LEU A 20 5.38 9.48 -16.51
N HIS A 21 4.69 8.68 -15.70
CA HIS A 21 4.34 7.31 -16.03
C HIS A 21 3.13 7.21 -16.96
N GLU A 22 2.19 8.14 -16.83
CA GLU A 22 0.89 8.09 -17.53
C GLU A 22 0.82 9.03 -18.75
N ARG A 23 1.76 9.97 -18.90
CA ARG A 23 1.75 10.97 -19.97
C ARG A 23 1.77 10.34 -21.37
N ARG A 24 0.96 10.91 -22.27
CA ARG A 24 1.00 10.64 -23.71
C ARG A 24 2.01 11.56 -24.41
N PRO A 25 2.44 11.26 -25.65
CA PRO A 25 3.47 12.03 -26.35
C PRO A 25 3.18 13.53 -26.52
N ASN A 26 1.91 13.95 -26.49
CA ASN A 26 1.49 15.33 -26.68
C ASN A 26 1.01 16.02 -25.38
N ASP A 27 1.06 15.31 -24.25
CA ASP A 27 0.64 15.90 -22.97
C ASP A 27 1.76 16.80 -22.45
N VAL A 28 1.42 18.04 -22.13
CA VAL A 28 2.34 19.04 -21.58
C VAL A 28 1.88 19.39 -20.17
N LEU A 29 2.81 19.28 -19.23
CA LEU A 29 2.65 19.75 -17.86
C LEU A 29 3.51 21.00 -17.67
N THR A 30 2.88 22.11 -17.30
CA THR A 30 3.59 23.34 -16.91
C THR A 30 3.31 23.59 -15.44
N ILE A 31 4.36 23.88 -14.66
CA ILE A 31 4.24 24.20 -13.24
C ILE A 31 4.85 25.58 -13.05
N ASP A 32 4.02 26.54 -12.67
CA ASP A 32 4.42 27.89 -12.30
C ASP A 32 4.37 28.04 -10.77
N SER A 33 4.63 29.25 -10.26
CA SER A 33 4.66 29.51 -8.81
C SER A 33 3.30 29.37 -8.12
N ASP A 34 2.19 29.44 -8.85
CA ASP A 34 0.83 29.42 -8.30
C ASP A 34 -0.11 28.40 -8.95
N ARG A 35 0.30 27.75 -10.04
CA ARG A 35 -0.57 26.90 -10.87
C ARG A 35 0.16 25.70 -11.46
N ILE A 36 -0.60 24.62 -11.64
CA ILE A 36 -0.25 23.45 -12.44
C ILE A 36 -1.20 23.42 -13.63
N LEU A 37 -0.62 23.47 -14.84
CA LEU A 37 -1.36 23.46 -16.10
C LEU A 37 -1.13 22.13 -16.82
N PHE A 38 -2.24 21.49 -17.21
CA PHE A 38 -2.26 20.29 -18.03
C PHE A 38 -2.81 20.65 -19.40
N SER A 39 -1.96 20.60 -20.41
CA SER A 39 -2.38 20.77 -21.80
C SER A 39 -2.34 19.43 -22.50
N ASN A 40 -3.47 18.98 -23.04
CA ASN A 40 -3.57 17.79 -23.86
C ASN A 40 -4.48 18.04 -25.08
N ASN A 41 -4.68 17.01 -25.89
CA ASN A 41 -5.52 17.10 -27.10
C ASN A 41 -7.01 17.43 -26.82
N PHE A 42 -7.45 17.41 -25.55
CA PHE A 42 -8.82 17.70 -25.13
C PHE A 42 -8.97 19.10 -24.51
N GLY A 43 -7.87 19.86 -24.36
CA GLY A 43 -7.88 21.22 -23.84
C GLY A 43 -6.84 21.44 -22.75
N ILE A 44 -6.98 22.60 -22.09
CA ILE A 44 -6.12 23.01 -20.97
C ILE A 44 -6.93 22.89 -19.68
N GLN A 45 -6.41 22.14 -18.71
CA GLN A 45 -6.90 22.11 -17.34
C GLN A 45 -5.92 22.84 -16.43
N GLU A 46 -6.44 23.64 -15.50
CA GLU A 46 -5.67 24.39 -14.54
C GLU A 46 -6.02 23.95 -13.12
N ILE A 47 -5.00 23.74 -12.30
CA ILE A 47 -5.13 23.50 -10.86
C ILE A 47 -4.29 24.56 -10.15
N HIS A 48 -4.88 25.34 -9.26
CA HIS A 48 -4.09 26.22 -8.40
C HIS A 48 -3.22 25.39 -7.46
N LEU A 49 -1.94 25.75 -7.31
CA LEU A 49 -1.04 25.10 -6.37
C LEU A 49 -1.58 25.16 -4.94
N TYR A 50 -2.27 26.23 -4.56
CA TYR A 50 -2.91 26.32 -3.25
C TYR A 50 -4.03 25.29 -3.08
N ASP A 51 -4.83 25.02 -4.10
CA ASP A 51 -5.86 23.98 -4.06
C ASP A 51 -5.25 22.58 -4.14
N PHE A 52 -4.16 22.41 -4.90
CA PHE A 52 -3.36 21.19 -4.90
C PHE A 52 -2.79 20.91 -3.50
N ILE A 53 -2.29 21.94 -2.82
CA ILE A 53 -1.73 21.84 -1.46
C ILE A 53 -2.83 21.71 -0.40
N GLY A 54 -3.94 22.43 -0.55
CA GLY A 54 -5.04 22.52 0.40
C GLY A 54 -6.04 21.37 0.33
N ASN A 55 -6.05 20.63 -0.78
CA ASN A 55 -6.89 19.44 -0.99
C ASN A 55 -6.07 18.13 -1.01
N CYS A 56 -4.78 18.20 -0.69
CA CYS A 56 -3.91 17.05 -0.52
C CYS A 56 -4.10 16.44 0.86
N ALA A 57 -5.16 15.63 1.03
CA ALA A 57 -5.12 14.64 2.10
C ALA A 57 -3.81 13.86 1.96
N THR A 58 -3.02 13.81 3.04
CA THR A 58 -1.71 13.15 2.98
C THR A 58 -1.88 11.69 2.55
N VAL A 59 -0.85 11.08 1.98
CA VAL A 59 -0.89 9.64 1.64
C VAL A 59 -1.29 8.82 2.87
N LEU A 60 -0.85 9.24 4.05
CA LEU A 60 -1.25 8.68 5.33
C LEU A 60 -2.76 8.77 5.58
N GLU A 61 -3.37 9.96 5.45
CA GLU A 61 -4.81 10.15 5.63
C GLU A 61 -5.63 9.27 4.68
N LYS A 62 -5.23 9.19 3.41
CA LYS A 62 -5.89 8.30 2.44
C LYS A 62 -5.71 6.82 2.76
N CYS A 63 -4.56 6.43 3.30
CA CYS A 63 -4.37 5.07 3.80
C CYS A 63 -5.24 4.79 5.02
N VAL A 64 -5.42 5.77 5.91
CA VAL A 64 -6.31 5.64 7.07
C VAL A 64 -7.78 5.55 6.65
N GLU A 65 -8.21 6.32 5.65
CA GLU A 65 -9.53 6.18 5.03
C GLU A 65 -9.75 4.75 4.49
N ASP A 66 -8.76 4.19 3.81
CA ASP A 66 -8.80 2.81 3.34
C ASP A 66 -8.92 1.79 4.47
N LEU A 67 -8.19 1.98 5.58
CA LEU A 67 -8.28 1.06 6.74
C LEU A 67 -9.68 1.05 7.38
N ARG A 68 -10.46 2.13 7.25
CA ARG A 68 -11.81 2.21 7.81
C ARG A 68 -12.87 1.55 6.95
N LYS A 69 -12.54 1.16 5.71
CA LYS A 69 -13.48 0.45 4.84
C LYS A 69 -13.81 -0.92 5.43
N GLU A 70 -15.02 -1.39 5.16
CA GLU A 70 -15.37 -2.77 5.46
C GLU A 70 -14.57 -3.71 4.55
N GLY A 71 -14.02 -4.77 5.15
CA GLY A 71 -13.32 -5.81 4.41
C GLY A 71 -14.28 -6.62 3.54
N VAL A 72 -13.74 -7.35 2.59
CA VAL A 72 -14.55 -8.27 1.77
C VAL A 72 -15.00 -9.48 2.60
N THR A 73 -16.18 -10.00 2.28
CA THR A 73 -16.74 -11.19 2.95
C THR A 73 -16.10 -12.49 2.48
N THR A 74 -15.49 -12.51 1.30
CA THR A 74 -14.86 -13.70 0.72
C THR A 74 -13.44 -13.36 0.29
N ILE A 75 -12.47 -14.04 0.90
CA ILE A 75 -11.06 -13.90 0.58
C ILE A 75 -10.70 -15.01 -0.42
N PRO A 76 -10.22 -14.67 -1.63
CA PRO A 76 -9.70 -15.68 -2.54
C PRO A 76 -8.47 -16.35 -1.91
N VAL A 77 -8.35 -17.67 -2.08
CA VAL A 77 -7.17 -18.43 -1.65
C VAL A 77 -6.29 -18.64 -2.89
N PRO A 78 -5.08 -18.06 -2.95
CA PRO A 78 -4.18 -18.33 -4.06
C PRO A 78 -3.67 -19.77 -4.08
N ASP A 79 -3.48 -20.32 -5.27
CA ASP A 79 -3.06 -21.71 -5.49
C ASP A 79 -1.76 -22.09 -4.77
N TYR A 80 -0.87 -21.13 -4.54
CA TYR A 80 0.43 -21.34 -3.88
C TYR A 80 0.36 -21.37 -2.34
N VAL A 81 -0.81 -21.15 -1.72
CA VAL A 81 -0.96 -21.21 -0.25
C VAL A 81 -0.83 -22.65 0.28
N GLY A 82 -1.07 -23.67 -0.54
CA GLY A 82 -0.89 -25.08 -0.17
C GLY A 82 0.54 -25.64 -0.34
N GLN A 83 1.49 -24.82 -0.79
CA GLN A 83 2.88 -25.22 -0.98
C GLN A 83 3.67 -25.14 0.33
N ASP A 84 4.80 -25.86 0.42
CA ASP A 84 5.75 -25.63 1.52
C ASP A 84 6.39 -24.24 1.41
N ASP A 85 6.95 -23.74 2.53
CA ASP A 85 7.48 -22.38 2.63
C ASP A 85 8.59 -22.06 1.61
N GLU A 86 9.41 -23.04 1.21
CA GLU A 86 10.48 -22.80 0.22
C GLU A 86 9.88 -22.65 -1.18
N GLN A 87 8.99 -23.58 -1.56
CA GLN A 87 8.32 -23.56 -2.85
C GLN A 87 7.43 -22.32 -3.01
N ARG A 88 6.74 -21.93 -1.93
CA ARG A 88 5.93 -20.72 -1.87
C ARG A 88 6.76 -19.46 -2.07
N LEU A 89 7.91 -19.37 -1.39
CA LEU A 89 8.83 -18.24 -1.54
C LEU A 89 9.33 -18.13 -2.98
N GLU A 90 9.82 -19.22 -3.58
CA GLU A 90 10.31 -19.20 -4.97
C GLU A 90 9.19 -18.83 -5.96
N THR A 91 7.98 -19.35 -5.78
CA THR A 91 6.82 -18.98 -6.62
C THR A 91 6.52 -17.49 -6.53
N LEU A 92 6.46 -16.93 -5.32
CA LEU A 92 6.18 -15.51 -5.11
C LEU A 92 7.30 -14.62 -5.67
N LEU A 93 8.56 -14.99 -5.46
CA LEU A 93 9.70 -14.27 -6.03
C LEU A 93 9.65 -14.31 -7.57
N HIS A 94 9.38 -15.47 -8.17
CA HIS A 94 9.21 -15.60 -9.61
C HIS A 94 8.09 -14.71 -10.15
N LEU A 95 6.93 -14.67 -9.47
CA LEU A 95 5.82 -13.80 -9.85
C LEU A 95 6.24 -12.32 -9.90
N THR A 96 7.05 -11.86 -8.94
CA THR A 96 7.51 -10.45 -8.91
C THR A 96 8.49 -10.10 -10.03
N GLN A 97 9.16 -11.09 -10.63
CA GLN A 97 10.10 -10.90 -11.74
C GLN A 97 9.42 -10.87 -13.11
N GLN A 98 8.16 -11.29 -13.21
CA GLN A 98 7.46 -11.30 -14.49
C GLN A 98 7.21 -9.86 -14.98
N PRO A 99 7.48 -9.53 -16.26
CA PRO A 99 7.20 -8.19 -16.79
C PRO A 99 5.72 -7.77 -16.65
N SER A 100 4.82 -8.76 -16.61
CA SER A 100 3.39 -8.56 -16.40
C SER A 100 3.05 -8.17 -14.97
N PHE A 101 3.92 -8.41 -13.99
CA PHE A 101 3.66 -8.12 -12.57
C PHE A 101 3.35 -6.64 -12.35
N HIS A 102 4.13 -5.74 -12.95
CA HIS A 102 3.90 -4.31 -12.86
C HIS A 102 2.60 -3.87 -13.55
N ARG A 103 2.12 -4.64 -14.54
CA ARG A 103 0.86 -4.44 -15.27
C ARG A 103 -0.35 -5.07 -14.57
N ARG A 104 -0.15 -5.89 -13.52
CA ARG A 104 -1.26 -6.46 -12.74
C ARG A 104 -2.00 -5.36 -11.97
N LYS A 105 -3.28 -5.60 -11.71
CA LYS A 105 -4.08 -4.75 -10.81
C LYS A 105 -3.36 -4.57 -9.48
N THR A 106 -3.46 -3.38 -8.91
CA THR A 106 -2.80 -3.01 -7.65
C THR A 106 -3.05 -4.02 -6.53
N LEU A 107 -4.28 -4.52 -6.46
CA LEU A 107 -4.69 -5.56 -5.53
C LEU A 107 -3.78 -6.81 -5.57
N HIS A 108 -3.57 -7.40 -6.75
CA HIS A 108 -2.75 -8.61 -6.88
C HIS A 108 -1.28 -8.36 -6.51
N ARG A 109 -0.79 -7.14 -6.73
CA ARG A 109 0.57 -6.76 -6.32
C ARG A 109 0.65 -6.71 -4.79
N ILE A 110 -0.32 -6.09 -4.13
CA ILE A 110 -0.41 -6.03 -2.66
C ILE A 110 -0.54 -7.44 -2.07
N GLU A 111 -1.42 -8.26 -2.62
CA GLU A 111 -1.60 -9.66 -2.24
C GLU A 111 -0.28 -10.45 -2.34
N THR A 112 0.47 -10.30 -3.44
CA THR A 112 1.79 -10.93 -3.59
C THR A 112 2.76 -10.48 -2.50
N PHE A 113 2.81 -9.16 -2.20
CA PHE A 113 3.65 -8.62 -1.14
C PHE A 113 3.23 -9.08 0.26
N TYR A 114 1.92 -9.22 0.52
CA TYR A 114 1.39 -9.74 1.77
C TYR A 114 1.92 -11.16 2.01
N TYR A 115 1.76 -12.05 1.04
CA TYR A 115 2.20 -13.43 1.17
C TYR A 115 3.72 -13.60 1.18
N LEU A 116 4.46 -12.69 0.52
CA LEU A 116 5.92 -12.61 0.66
C LEU A 116 6.32 -12.24 2.09
N GLY A 117 5.69 -11.22 2.67
CA GLY A 117 5.97 -10.81 4.04
C GLY A 117 5.59 -11.89 5.06
N GLU A 118 4.50 -12.62 4.82
CA GLU A 118 4.07 -13.76 5.64
C GLU A 118 5.13 -14.87 5.65
N VAL A 119 5.51 -15.40 4.48
CA VAL A 119 6.48 -16.50 4.40
C VAL A 119 7.86 -16.09 4.92
N LEU A 120 8.30 -14.86 4.65
CA LEU A 120 9.58 -14.35 5.15
C LEU A 120 9.57 -14.16 6.67
N THR A 121 8.43 -13.76 7.25
CA THR A 121 8.28 -13.62 8.70
C THR A 121 8.25 -14.97 9.40
N LEU A 122 7.48 -15.93 8.89
CA LEU A 122 7.43 -17.31 9.42
C LEU A 122 8.82 -17.96 9.42
N ARG A 123 9.61 -17.72 8.38
CA ARG A 123 10.97 -18.24 8.25
C ARG A 123 12.01 -17.48 9.08
N GLY A 124 11.67 -16.31 9.62
CA GLY A 124 12.55 -15.47 10.43
C GLY A 124 13.56 -14.64 9.63
N TRP A 125 13.22 -14.21 8.40
CA TRP A 125 14.03 -13.32 7.58
C TRP A 125 15.48 -13.79 7.39
N ARG A 126 15.67 -15.06 6.99
CA ARG A 126 16.98 -15.72 6.95
C ARG A 126 17.96 -15.03 6.00
N LYS A 127 19.25 -15.11 6.30
CA LYS A 127 20.34 -14.58 5.43
C LYS A 127 20.30 -15.17 4.01
N LYS A 128 19.90 -16.44 3.86
CA LYS A 128 19.73 -17.12 2.57
C LYS A 128 18.66 -16.43 1.73
N ASP A 129 17.48 -16.20 2.30
CA ASP A 129 16.36 -15.53 1.63
C ASP A 129 16.73 -14.07 1.28
N ALA A 130 17.46 -13.40 2.18
CA ALA A 130 17.97 -12.05 1.95
C ALA A 130 19.02 -11.97 0.81
N ARG A 131 19.80 -13.03 0.60
CA ARG A 131 20.71 -13.16 -0.54
C ARG A 131 19.91 -13.41 -1.83
N ARG A 132 18.94 -14.33 -1.78
CA ARG A 132 18.07 -14.66 -2.92
C ARG A 132 17.35 -13.41 -3.44
N ILE A 133 16.76 -12.61 -2.55
CA ILE A 133 16.12 -11.34 -2.94
C ILE A 133 17.14 -10.40 -3.59
N ARG A 134 18.37 -10.29 -3.09
CA ARG A 134 19.38 -9.41 -3.71
C ARG A 134 19.76 -9.86 -5.12
N GLU A 135 19.79 -11.17 -5.39
CA GLU A 135 20.07 -11.71 -6.72
C GLU A 135 18.99 -11.32 -7.75
N LEU A 136 17.79 -10.95 -7.30
CA LEU A 136 16.68 -10.50 -8.15
C LEU A 136 16.74 -9.02 -8.54
N PHE A 137 17.57 -8.22 -7.87
CA PHE A 137 17.65 -6.79 -8.11
C PHE A 137 19.07 -6.39 -8.52
N SER A 138 19.18 -5.58 -9.57
CA SER A 138 20.47 -5.06 -10.03
C SER A 138 21.12 -4.09 -9.03
N THR A 139 20.38 -3.64 -8.01
CA THR A 139 20.88 -2.71 -6.98
C THR A 139 20.48 -3.16 -5.57
N ASN A 140 21.35 -2.87 -4.60
CA ASN A 140 21.05 -3.08 -3.18
C ASN A 140 19.85 -2.25 -2.71
N LYS A 141 19.64 -1.07 -3.32
CA LYS A 141 18.51 -0.19 -3.01
C LYS A 141 17.18 -0.88 -3.33
N GLY A 142 17.01 -1.40 -4.54
CA GLY A 142 15.78 -2.11 -4.93
C GLY A 142 15.49 -3.34 -4.05
N ALA A 143 16.52 -4.11 -3.70
CA ALA A 143 16.36 -5.24 -2.79
C ALA A 143 15.94 -4.81 -1.37
N SER A 144 16.37 -3.63 -0.91
CA SER A 144 15.99 -3.07 0.38
C SER A 144 14.56 -2.56 0.38
N GLU A 145 14.17 -1.80 -0.64
CA GLU A 145 12.79 -1.29 -0.86
C GLU A 145 11.79 -2.45 -0.96
N PHE A 146 12.15 -3.51 -1.71
CA PHE A 146 11.32 -4.70 -1.83
C PHE A 146 11.05 -5.38 -0.48
N LYS A 147 12.09 -5.57 0.34
CA LYS A 147 11.95 -6.16 1.69
C LYS A 147 11.11 -5.27 2.60
N LYS A 148 11.40 -3.96 2.59
CA LYS A 148 10.66 -2.96 3.36
C LYS A 148 9.17 -3.01 3.01
N THR A 149 8.85 -3.04 1.72
CA THR A 149 7.49 -3.14 1.21
C THR A 149 6.79 -4.42 1.65
N ALA A 150 7.42 -5.59 1.43
CA ALA A 150 6.85 -6.88 1.83
C ALA A 150 6.55 -6.92 3.34
N LYS A 151 7.49 -6.44 4.16
CA LYS A 151 7.33 -6.36 5.61
C LYS A 151 6.16 -5.46 6.00
N ARG A 152 6.12 -4.22 5.48
CA ARG A 152 5.08 -3.24 5.81
C ARG A 152 3.68 -3.68 5.35
N VAL A 153 3.57 -4.26 4.16
CA VAL A 153 2.29 -4.81 3.67
C VAL A 153 1.80 -5.92 4.61
N TYR A 154 2.67 -6.87 4.95
CA TYR A 154 2.31 -7.96 5.84
C TYR A 154 1.92 -7.45 7.24
N GLU A 155 2.75 -6.63 7.88
CA GLU A 155 2.47 -6.07 9.22
C GLU A 155 1.14 -5.31 9.26
N LEU A 156 0.85 -4.50 8.24
CA LEU A 156 -0.37 -3.71 8.19
C LEU A 156 -1.63 -4.58 8.07
N PHE A 157 -1.66 -5.53 7.14
CA PHE A 157 -2.85 -6.35 6.90
C PHE A 157 -2.96 -7.52 7.88
N GLN A 158 -1.87 -7.95 8.50
CA GLN A 158 -1.91 -8.84 9.65
C GLN A 158 -2.53 -8.15 10.87
N ALA A 159 -2.20 -6.86 11.09
CA ALA A 159 -2.80 -6.06 12.16
C ALA A 159 -4.28 -5.72 11.90
N ARG A 160 -4.63 -5.31 10.68
CA ARG A 160 -6.00 -4.89 10.34
C ARG A 160 -6.96 -6.06 10.07
N GLY A 161 -6.44 -7.14 9.50
CA GLY A 161 -7.18 -8.30 8.99
C GLY A 161 -7.15 -8.40 7.46
N LEU A 162 -6.92 -9.62 6.95
CA LEU A 162 -6.71 -9.90 5.53
C LEU A 162 -7.88 -9.49 4.62
N ALA A 163 -9.11 -9.52 5.12
CA ALA A 163 -10.29 -9.08 4.36
C ALA A 163 -10.19 -7.63 3.86
N ASN A 164 -9.51 -6.76 4.63
CA ASN A 164 -9.33 -5.36 4.25
C ASN A 164 -8.39 -5.20 3.07
N LEU A 165 -7.44 -6.11 2.85
CA LEU A 165 -6.50 -6.08 1.72
C LEU A 165 -7.21 -5.95 0.37
N TYR A 166 -8.44 -6.48 0.27
CA TYR A 166 -9.25 -6.50 -0.94
C TYR A 166 -10.18 -5.30 -1.10
N ALA A 167 -10.21 -4.37 -0.14
CA ALA A 167 -11.04 -3.16 -0.16
C ALA A 167 -10.24 -1.86 -0.33
N VAL A 168 -8.90 -1.93 -0.33
CA VAL A 168 -8.03 -0.75 -0.39
C VAL A 168 -7.86 -0.19 -1.80
N THR A 169 -7.70 1.13 -1.89
CA THR A 169 -7.52 1.88 -3.15
C THR A 169 -6.22 2.70 -3.16
N TYR A 170 -5.90 3.30 -2.02
CA TYR A 170 -4.75 4.14 -1.73
C TYR A 170 -3.63 3.42 -0.98
N ILE A 171 -3.90 2.40 -0.17
CA ILE A 171 -2.83 1.55 0.35
C ILE A 171 -2.24 0.80 -0.84
N ARG A 172 -1.00 1.14 -1.21
CA ARG A 172 -0.28 0.59 -2.36
C ARG A 172 1.16 0.30 -1.97
N PRO A 173 1.85 -0.67 -2.60
CA PRO A 173 3.20 -1.05 -2.22
C PRO A 173 4.18 0.14 -2.24
N HIS A 174 4.12 0.97 -3.28
CA HIS A 174 4.98 2.16 -3.38
C HIS A 174 4.66 3.24 -2.33
N HIS A 175 3.39 3.45 -1.97
CA HIS A 175 3.03 4.41 -0.91
C HIS A 175 3.57 3.94 0.44
N LEU A 176 3.46 2.64 0.73
CA LEU A 176 3.99 2.05 1.96
C LEU A 176 5.52 2.06 1.98
N ASP A 177 6.20 1.96 0.85
CA ASP A 177 7.65 2.11 0.78
C ASP A 177 8.12 3.55 1.05
N GLN A 178 7.45 4.53 0.46
CA GLN A 178 7.80 5.95 0.56
C GLN A 178 7.32 6.64 1.85
N MET A 179 6.47 5.97 2.64
CA MET A 179 6.02 6.45 3.94
C MET A 179 7.19 6.51 4.93
N GLU A 180 7.26 7.56 5.74
CA GLU A 180 8.29 7.66 6.79
C GLU A 180 8.05 6.60 7.89
N GLU A 181 9.07 6.31 8.69
CA GLU A 181 8.92 5.34 9.79
C GLU A 181 7.89 5.80 10.83
N ASP A 182 7.88 7.08 11.19
CA ASP A 182 6.91 7.62 12.15
C ASP A 182 5.47 7.63 11.58
N GLU A 183 5.31 7.87 10.28
CA GLU A 183 4.00 7.77 9.61
C GLU A 183 3.49 6.31 9.62
N PHE A 184 4.35 5.35 9.28
CA PHE A 184 3.92 3.94 9.20
C PHE A 184 3.80 3.28 10.58
N TYR A 185 4.88 3.27 11.36
CA TYR A 185 4.95 2.57 12.65
C TYR A 185 4.33 3.38 13.80
N GLY A 186 4.42 4.72 13.74
CA GLY A 186 3.88 5.59 14.79
C GLY A 186 2.39 5.91 14.62
N GLN A 187 1.84 5.81 13.41
CA GLN A 187 0.45 6.23 13.13
C GLN A 187 -0.37 5.15 12.43
N LEU A 188 -0.01 4.77 11.19
CA LEU A 188 -0.85 3.90 10.36
C LEU A 188 -1.07 2.51 10.99
N LEU A 189 0.01 1.87 11.46
CA LEU A 189 -0.05 0.53 12.04
C LEU A 189 -0.81 0.48 13.39
N PRO A 190 -0.60 1.43 14.34
CA PRO A 190 -1.45 1.55 15.52
C PRO A 190 -2.94 1.71 15.20
N ILE A 191 -3.28 2.56 14.22
CA ILE A 191 -4.68 2.76 13.79
C ILE A 191 -5.29 1.45 13.27
N ALA A 192 -4.54 0.70 12.45
CA ALA A 192 -4.97 -0.61 11.96
C ALA A 192 -5.34 -1.60 13.09
N ARG A 193 -4.53 -1.64 14.17
CA ARG A 193 -4.77 -2.48 15.34
C ARG A 193 -6.01 -2.02 16.11
N GLN A 194 -6.13 -0.73 16.39
CA GLN A 194 -7.26 -0.14 17.12
C GLN A 194 -8.59 -0.43 16.41
N LEU A 195 -8.63 -0.28 15.08
CA LEU A 195 -9.83 -0.59 14.29
C LEU A 195 -10.21 -2.06 14.40
N ARG A 196 -9.22 -2.97 14.32
CA ARG A 196 -9.47 -4.41 14.45
C ARG A 196 -9.95 -4.81 15.85
N GLU A 197 -9.38 -4.21 16.89
CA GLU A 197 -9.80 -4.41 18.28
C GLU A 197 -11.24 -3.93 18.50
N ALA A 198 -11.58 -2.73 18.00
CA ALA A 198 -12.92 -2.16 18.11
C ALA A 198 -13.98 -3.07 17.43
N GLU A 199 -13.72 -3.55 16.22
CA GLU A 199 -14.60 -4.50 15.53
C GLU A 199 -14.81 -5.80 16.32
N THR A 200 -13.72 -6.32 16.91
CA THR A 200 -13.77 -7.56 17.69
C THR A 200 -14.62 -7.38 18.96
N LEU A 201 -14.51 -6.23 19.63
CA LEU A 201 -15.32 -5.91 20.82
C LEU A 201 -16.81 -5.81 20.48
N ILE A 202 -17.15 -5.16 19.37
CA ILE A 202 -18.55 -5.05 18.90
C ILE A 202 -19.15 -6.44 18.64
N LEU A 203 -18.41 -7.33 17.98
CA LEU A 203 -18.85 -8.70 17.71
C LEU A 203 -19.07 -9.52 19.00
N ILE A 204 -18.21 -9.35 19.99
CA ILE A 204 -18.34 -10.02 21.30
C ILE A 204 -19.59 -9.52 22.03
N GLN A 205 -19.81 -8.21 22.09
CA GLN A 205 -20.98 -7.60 22.74
C GLN A 205 -22.29 -8.02 22.07
N GLY A 206 -22.37 -7.94 20.75
CA GLY A 206 -23.56 -8.37 20.00
C GLY A 206 -23.86 -9.87 20.16
N SER A 207 -22.82 -10.70 20.31
CA SER A 207 -23.00 -12.14 20.56
C SER A 207 -23.58 -12.42 21.96
N GLN A 208 -23.16 -11.65 22.98
CA GLN A 208 -23.66 -11.77 24.35
C GLN A 208 -25.14 -11.37 24.46
N GLU A 209 -25.54 -10.28 23.79
CA GLU A 209 -26.94 -9.84 23.73
C GLU A 209 -27.85 -10.87 23.05
N LEU A 210 -27.40 -11.49 21.96
CA LEU A 210 -28.16 -12.54 21.26
C LEU A 210 -28.33 -13.82 22.11
N THR A 211 -27.34 -14.16 22.95
CA THR A 211 -27.45 -15.30 23.87
C THR A 211 -28.41 -15.02 25.04
N LEU A 212 -28.46 -13.79 25.55
CA LEU A 212 -29.40 -13.39 26.60
C LEU A 212 -30.84 -13.31 26.08
N SER A 213 -31.03 -12.89 24.82
CA SER A 213 -32.35 -12.76 24.18
C SER A 213 -33.03 -14.11 23.88
N ARG A 214 -32.27 -15.20 23.80
CA ARG A 214 -32.78 -16.56 23.50
C ARG A 214 -32.96 -17.44 24.75
N GLY A 215 -32.58 -16.95 25.92
CA GLY A 215 -32.67 -17.67 27.19
C GLY A 215 -33.77 -17.18 28.15
N GLY A 216 -34.69 -16.32 27.68
CA GLY A 216 -35.81 -15.78 28.43
C GLY A 216 -37.15 -16.34 27.98
#